data_AF-H8GTA9-F1
#
_entry.id   AF-H8GTA9-F1
#
_cell.length_a   1.000
_cell.length_b   1.000
_cell.length_c   1.000
_cell.angle_alpha   90.00
_cell.angle_beta   90.00
_cell.angle_gamma   90.00
#
_symmetry.space_group_name_H-M   'P 1'
#
loop_
_entity.id
_entity.type
_entity.pdbx_description
1 polymer ?
#
loop_
_entity_poly.entity_id
_entity_poly.type
_entity_poly.pdbx_seq_one_letter_code
_entity_poly.pdbx_strand_id
1 'polypeptide(L)'
;MPVQAAPSLRLGPGAPAPSAVTGPAQAAPAPAPLTLTGVQNATFGTPRSSSDGNTTRVVFDLPAGVTYTLAPTFGGLRLDVAGARVLPAVTARLGPSVTEYRAGGGQVTLVTPFPLSLSDGWRASEATILGGTRVLILEFGATLAGGAGPTVKGTVLSGPPATSAAAQAALNTPLAQAQAAAQATRADDANDAPTTHGTAPGLPPGDSVVVAPVLPPAPALPGADADKPSALVGRVPGALQPGASLGAPRVGKNPGLTRMVLDLPPGSSYRIVPGGVGLRVEITGANSGAIAQTAQNVSPEVRSWRYEPTSAGLNVIFVTGTPTTPRSGWRAQLLAPSSGDRSRLAIDFSPALADLTPLSAREKVIAAVPPMSMTRGTAILALSASFVRPRVIIDPGHGGVDPGAVGSIVEKQVTLDVGLRVAGLLRAAGVDAVMTRDSDRELSRDKNTDLNMRAAMGTPGTQMYVSIHVNAMPAASVLRGYGVETWWNPNHPLSAALAQTLQQEVIAETGAFNQGLRNNRSLAVLRNSRIPAALIEIGYTSHPVDGLNLRDNNYLDRVALGIATGIRTALMTGVSASGVPLGGGVGGAGK
;
A
#
# COMPACT_ATOMS: atom_id res chain seq x y z
N MET A 1 -23.83 -54.09 36.50
CA MET A 1 -25.09 -54.51 35.86
C MET A 1 -26.14 -53.45 36.13
N PRO A 2 -26.95 -52.98 35.15
CA PRO A 2 -26.88 -53.14 33.69
C PRO A 2 -26.96 -51.76 32.95
N VAL A 3 -26.18 -51.47 31.92
CA VAL A 3 -26.42 -51.62 30.46
C VAL A 3 -27.88 -51.81 30.00
N GLN A 4 -28.44 -50.83 29.29
CA GLN A 4 -29.54 -50.97 28.31
C GLN A 4 -29.33 -49.89 27.22
N ALA A 5 -28.87 -50.22 26.02
CA ALA A 5 -29.57 -50.85 24.88
C ALA A 5 -30.58 -49.90 24.20
N ALA A 6 -30.24 -49.49 22.98
CA ALA A 6 -31.03 -48.64 22.09
C ALA A 6 -32.26 -49.38 21.53
N PRO A 7 -33.37 -48.67 21.24
CA PRO A 7 -34.46 -49.24 20.46
C PRO A 7 -34.22 -49.06 18.96
N SER A 8 -34.29 -50.18 18.24
CA SER A 8 -34.30 -50.26 16.78
C SER A 8 -35.64 -49.74 16.23
N LEU A 9 -35.61 -48.83 15.25
CA LEU A 9 -36.78 -48.50 14.43
C LEU A 9 -36.59 -49.05 13.02
N ARG A 10 -37.53 -49.93 12.66
CA ARG A 10 -37.69 -50.61 11.38
C ARG A 10 -37.81 -49.63 10.21
N LEU A 11 -37.10 -49.92 9.12
CA LEU A 11 -37.32 -49.35 7.79
C LEU A 11 -38.62 -49.92 7.20
N GLY A 12 -39.58 -49.04 6.93
CA GLY A 12 -40.74 -49.29 6.05
C GLY A 12 -40.41 -48.92 4.59
N PRO A 13 -41.15 -49.48 3.61
CA PRO A 13 -40.74 -49.50 2.20
C PRO A 13 -40.89 -48.14 1.53
N GLY A 14 -39.96 -47.86 0.60
CA GLY A 14 -39.76 -46.58 -0.04
C GLY A 14 -40.91 -46.09 -0.94
N ALA A 15 -41.09 -44.77 -0.94
CA ALA A 15 -41.81 -44.04 -1.97
C ALA A 15 -40.80 -43.46 -2.99
N PRO A 16 -41.13 -43.44 -4.30
CA PRO A 16 -40.17 -43.20 -5.36
C PRO A 16 -39.80 -41.72 -5.50
N ALA A 17 -38.53 -41.48 -5.84
CA ALA A 17 -37.99 -40.17 -6.20
C ALA A 17 -38.58 -39.66 -7.53
N PRO A 18 -38.75 -38.34 -7.72
CA PRO A 18 -39.23 -37.78 -8.97
C PRO A 18 -38.22 -38.04 -10.10
N SER A 19 -38.73 -38.60 -11.20
CA SER A 19 -37.97 -38.91 -12.40
C SER A 19 -37.45 -37.63 -13.07
N ALA A 20 -36.14 -37.41 -13.04
CA ALA A 20 -35.47 -36.53 -13.98
C ALA A 20 -35.19 -37.32 -15.26
N VAL A 21 -35.86 -36.93 -16.35
CA VAL A 21 -35.66 -37.48 -17.69
C VAL A 21 -34.23 -37.18 -18.15
N THR A 22 -33.37 -38.19 -18.18
CA THR A 22 -32.08 -38.13 -18.86
C THR A 22 -32.28 -38.34 -20.36
N GLY A 23 -32.43 -37.24 -21.10
CA GLY A 23 -32.17 -37.26 -22.54
C GLY A 23 -30.67 -37.43 -22.82
N PRO A 24 -30.26 -38.09 -23.91
CA PRO A 24 -28.85 -38.18 -24.26
C PRO A 24 -28.32 -36.76 -24.48
N ALA A 25 -27.25 -36.41 -23.77
CA ALA A 25 -26.54 -35.16 -23.98
C ALA A 25 -26.07 -35.11 -25.45
N GLN A 26 -26.60 -34.16 -26.22
CA GLN A 26 -26.00 -33.81 -27.51
C GLN A 26 -24.56 -33.39 -27.23
N ALA A 27 -23.61 -34.22 -27.70
CA ALA A 27 -22.22 -33.86 -27.71
C ALA A 27 -22.07 -32.54 -28.48
N ALA A 28 -21.55 -31.52 -27.81
CA ALA A 28 -21.14 -30.29 -28.47
C ALA A 28 -20.21 -30.67 -29.64
N PRO A 29 -20.38 -30.09 -30.84
CA PRO A 29 -19.49 -30.36 -31.94
C PRO A 29 -18.06 -30.04 -31.48
N ALA A 30 -17.14 -30.99 -31.71
CA ALA A 30 -15.74 -30.78 -31.43
C ALA A 30 -15.31 -29.46 -32.08
N PRO A 31 -14.59 -28.57 -31.37
CA PRO A 31 -14.14 -27.33 -31.97
C PRO A 31 -13.34 -27.67 -33.22
N ALA A 32 -13.69 -27.04 -34.34
CA ALA A 32 -12.92 -27.18 -35.56
C ALA A 32 -11.43 -26.92 -35.24
N PRO A 33 -10.50 -27.75 -35.73
CA PRO A 33 -9.09 -27.52 -35.46
C PRO A 33 -8.74 -26.11 -35.91
N LEU A 34 -8.25 -25.30 -34.97
CA LEU A 34 -7.75 -23.98 -35.24
C LEU A 34 -6.64 -24.14 -36.29
N THR A 35 -6.90 -23.70 -37.53
CA THR A 35 -5.87 -23.53 -38.54
C THR A 35 -4.95 -22.40 -38.08
N LEU A 36 -3.92 -22.79 -37.31
CA LEU A 36 -2.81 -21.94 -36.88
C LEU A 36 -1.94 -21.61 -38.10
N THR A 37 -2.21 -20.48 -38.75
CA THR A 37 -1.34 -19.91 -39.79
C THR A 37 -0.19 -19.10 -39.18
N GLY A 38 0.50 -19.67 -38.20
CA GLY A 38 1.66 -19.07 -37.53
C GLY A 38 2.68 -20.15 -37.20
N VAL A 39 3.97 -19.81 -37.30
CA VAL A 39 5.09 -20.73 -37.04
C VAL A 39 4.89 -21.41 -35.68
N GLN A 40 4.62 -22.72 -35.67
CA GLN A 40 4.52 -23.49 -34.44
C GLN A 40 5.86 -23.35 -33.70
N ASN A 41 5.83 -22.77 -32.49
CA ASN A 41 6.96 -22.53 -31.56
C ASN A 41 7.61 -21.14 -31.53
N ALA A 42 6.99 -20.09 -32.07
CA ALA A 42 7.48 -18.72 -31.84
C ALA A 42 7.41 -18.33 -30.34
N THR A 43 8.54 -17.89 -29.77
CA THR A 43 8.63 -17.35 -28.40
C THR A 43 8.90 -15.84 -28.42
N PHE A 44 8.43 -15.15 -27.39
CA PHE A 44 8.66 -13.72 -27.17
C PHE A 44 9.05 -13.48 -25.71
N GLY A 45 9.86 -12.45 -25.44
CA GLY A 45 10.17 -12.04 -24.06
C GLY A 45 11.63 -12.11 -23.64
N THR A 46 12.57 -12.15 -24.58
CA THR A 46 14.02 -12.05 -24.32
C THR A 46 14.59 -10.80 -24.99
N PRO A 47 14.31 -9.59 -24.46
CA PRO A 47 14.76 -8.36 -25.10
C PRO A 47 16.28 -8.18 -24.96
N ARG A 48 16.86 -7.47 -25.93
CA ARG A 48 18.18 -6.85 -25.79
C ARG A 48 18.01 -5.42 -25.31
N SER A 49 18.86 -4.94 -24.41
CA SER A 49 18.85 -3.54 -23.98
C SER A 49 20.22 -2.88 -24.04
N SER A 50 20.20 -1.56 -24.26
CA SER A 50 21.37 -0.69 -24.18
C SER A 50 20.96 0.66 -23.60
N SER A 51 21.90 1.39 -23.00
CA SER A 51 21.62 2.73 -22.47
C SER A 51 22.82 3.66 -22.60
N ASP A 52 22.55 4.94 -22.79
CA ASP A 52 23.51 6.05 -22.77
C ASP A 52 23.48 6.86 -21.45
N GLY A 53 22.73 6.38 -20.45
CA GLY A 53 22.52 7.06 -19.16
C GLY A 53 21.21 7.83 -19.07
N ASN A 54 20.74 8.44 -20.17
CA ASN A 54 19.49 9.23 -20.21
C ASN A 54 18.35 8.49 -20.93
N THR A 55 18.71 7.69 -21.92
CA THR A 55 17.82 6.88 -22.73
C THR A 55 18.13 5.40 -22.52
N THR A 56 17.09 4.58 -22.38
CA THR A 56 17.21 3.11 -22.44
C THR A 56 16.52 2.62 -23.70
N ARG A 57 17.27 1.92 -24.56
CA ARG A 57 16.76 1.23 -25.74
C ARG A 57 16.50 -0.23 -25.38
N VAL A 58 15.33 -0.73 -25.75
CA VAL A 58 14.89 -2.12 -25.58
C VAL A 58 14.45 -2.65 -26.94
N VAL A 59 15.03 -3.76 -27.37
CA VAL A 59 14.80 -4.36 -28.69
C VAL A 59 14.22 -5.75 -28.52
N PHE A 60 13.05 -5.98 -29.11
CA PHE A 60 12.42 -7.30 -29.20
C PHE A 60 12.53 -7.85 -30.62
N ASP A 61 12.84 -9.13 -30.73
CA ASP A 61 12.66 -9.84 -31.99
C ASP A 61 11.17 -10.11 -32.21
N LEU A 62 10.71 -9.93 -33.44
CA LEU A 62 9.34 -10.18 -33.88
C LEU A 62 9.35 -11.33 -34.90
N PRO A 63 9.19 -12.59 -34.44
CA PRO A 63 9.01 -13.73 -35.32
C PRO A 63 7.84 -13.54 -36.30
N ALA A 64 7.88 -14.28 -37.41
CA ALA A 64 6.78 -14.27 -38.38
C ALA A 64 5.45 -14.66 -37.71
N GLY A 65 4.40 -13.88 -37.97
CA GLY A 65 3.07 -14.07 -37.38
C GLY A 65 2.87 -13.38 -36.02
N VAL A 66 3.91 -12.78 -35.42
CA VAL A 66 3.75 -12.03 -34.17
C VAL A 66 3.16 -10.64 -34.43
N THR A 67 2.08 -10.36 -33.70
CA THR A 67 1.45 -9.04 -33.61
C THR A 67 1.48 -8.57 -32.16
N TYR A 68 1.37 -7.26 -31.97
CA TYR A 68 1.39 -6.68 -30.64
C TYR A 68 0.59 -5.38 -30.57
N THR A 69 0.22 -5.05 -29.35
CA THR A 69 -0.44 -3.80 -28.99
C THR A 69 0.38 -3.07 -27.94
N LEU A 70 0.79 -1.84 -28.21
CA LEU A 70 1.49 -0.96 -27.28
C LEU A 70 0.48 -0.13 -26.50
N ALA A 71 0.53 -0.18 -25.18
CA ALA A 71 -0.29 0.61 -24.30
C ALA A 71 0.63 1.39 -23.36
N PRO A 72 0.97 2.66 -23.69
CA PRO A 72 1.68 3.51 -22.74
C PRO A 72 0.81 3.71 -21.49
N THR A 73 1.46 3.58 -20.35
CA THR A 73 0.84 3.70 -19.04
C THR A 73 1.61 4.74 -18.23
N PHE A 74 0.95 5.20 -17.17
CA PHE A 74 1.57 6.12 -16.23
C PHE A 74 2.85 5.55 -15.57
N GLY A 75 2.99 4.22 -15.48
CA GLY A 75 4.17 3.57 -14.90
C GLY A 75 5.15 2.97 -15.91
N GLY A 76 4.97 3.21 -17.21
CA GLY A 76 5.79 2.62 -18.27
C GLY A 76 4.98 2.07 -19.44
N LEU A 77 5.49 1.09 -20.18
CA LEU A 77 4.85 0.58 -21.40
C LEU A 77 4.40 -0.86 -21.21
N ARG A 78 3.13 -1.13 -21.52
CA ARG A 78 2.60 -2.50 -21.61
C ARG A 78 2.51 -2.92 -23.07
N LEU A 79 2.88 -4.15 -23.35
CA LEU A 79 2.74 -4.79 -24.65
C LEU A 79 1.85 -6.02 -24.49
N ASP A 80 0.71 -6.06 -25.18
CA ASP A 80 -0.04 -7.30 -25.39
C ASP A 80 0.49 -7.97 -26.65
N VAL A 81 0.86 -9.25 -26.58
CA VAL A 81 1.53 -9.98 -27.66
C VAL A 81 0.66 -11.15 -28.10
N ALA A 82 0.45 -11.28 -29.41
CA ALA A 82 -0.27 -12.38 -30.03
C ALA A 82 0.58 -13.07 -31.11
N GLY A 83 0.29 -14.34 -31.37
CA GLY A 83 1.05 -15.15 -32.35
C GLY A 83 2.38 -15.72 -31.83
N ALA A 84 2.73 -15.52 -30.56
CA ALA A 84 3.88 -16.15 -29.90
C ALA A 84 3.62 -16.44 -28.42
N ARG A 85 4.34 -17.43 -27.86
CA ARG A 85 4.36 -17.70 -26.42
C ARG A 85 5.27 -16.70 -25.72
N VAL A 86 4.71 -15.87 -24.83
CA VAL A 86 5.52 -14.98 -23.98
C VAL A 86 6.13 -15.78 -22.83
N LEU A 87 7.45 -15.83 -22.78
CA LEU A 87 8.19 -16.54 -21.74
C LEU A 87 8.14 -15.75 -20.42
N PRO A 88 7.79 -16.41 -19.29
CA PRO A 88 7.81 -15.75 -17.99
C PRO A 88 9.21 -15.25 -17.64
N ALA A 89 9.32 -13.95 -17.35
CA ALA A 89 10.57 -13.34 -16.94
C ALA A 89 10.30 -12.13 -16.05
N VAL A 90 11.13 -11.94 -15.03
CA VAL A 90 11.17 -10.72 -14.22
C VAL A 90 12.63 -10.28 -14.10
N THR A 91 12.96 -9.15 -14.70
CA THR A 91 14.29 -8.56 -14.63
C THR A 91 14.20 -7.22 -13.93
N ALA A 92 14.92 -7.10 -12.81
CA ALA A 92 14.85 -5.94 -11.92
C ALA A 92 15.43 -4.65 -12.54
N ARG A 93 16.11 -4.68 -13.68
CA ARG A 93 16.54 -3.47 -14.42
C ARG A 93 17.00 -3.79 -15.84
N LEU A 94 16.51 -3.07 -16.85
CA LEU A 94 17.07 -3.11 -18.21
C LEU A 94 17.93 -1.88 -18.55
N GLY A 95 17.77 -0.78 -17.80
CA GLY A 95 18.54 0.45 -17.89
C GLY A 95 18.04 1.52 -16.90
N PRO A 96 18.66 2.71 -16.86
CA PRO A 96 18.23 3.80 -15.98
C PRO A 96 16.80 4.28 -16.26
N SER A 97 16.35 4.17 -17.52
CA SER A 97 15.02 4.61 -17.97
C SER A 97 13.99 3.47 -18.05
N VAL A 98 14.41 2.22 -17.84
CA VAL A 98 13.54 1.04 -17.71
C VAL A 98 13.96 0.27 -16.46
N THR A 99 13.29 0.60 -15.35
CA THR A 99 13.62 0.12 -14.01
C THR A 99 13.10 -1.27 -13.73
N GLU A 100 12.23 -1.83 -14.56
CA GLU A 100 11.78 -3.21 -14.41
C GLU A 100 11.26 -3.74 -15.73
N TYR A 101 11.44 -5.04 -15.95
CA TYR A 101 10.88 -5.79 -17.05
C TYR A 101 10.13 -7.00 -16.50
N ARG A 102 8.86 -7.14 -16.87
CA ARG A 102 8.04 -8.31 -16.54
C ARG A 102 7.44 -8.88 -17.81
N ALA A 103 7.42 -10.21 -17.93
CA ALA A 103 6.82 -10.92 -19.04
C ALA A 103 6.09 -12.15 -18.54
N GLY A 104 4.97 -12.50 -19.20
CA GLY A 104 4.18 -13.69 -18.92
C GLY A 104 2.74 -13.52 -19.38
N GLY A 105 2.02 -14.63 -19.56
CA GLY A 105 0.58 -14.60 -19.85
C GLY A 105 0.18 -13.83 -21.12
N GLY A 106 1.05 -13.77 -22.13
CA GLY A 106 0.81 -12.98 -23.34
C GLY A 106 1.14 -11.49 -23.22
N GLN A 107 1.71 -11.04 -22.10
CA GLN A 107 1.99 -9.64 -21.83
C GLN A 107 3.45 -9.38 -21.48
N VAL A 108 3.92 -8.20 -21.86
CA VAL A 108 5.18 -7.61 -21.40
C VAL A 108 4.90 -6.26 -20.75
N THR A 109 5.57 -5.96 -19.64
CA THR A 109 5.54 -4.66 -18.97
C THR A 109 6.95 -4.15 -18.78
N LEU A 110 7.20 -2.94 -19.25
CA LEU A 110 8.43 -2.17 -19.04
C LEU A 110 8.10 -1.03 -18.09
N VAL A 111 8.69 -1.01 -16.90
CA VAL A 111 8.44 0.03 -15.89
C VAL A 111 9.42 1.17 -16.07
N THR A 112 8.94 2.42 -16.09
CA THR A 112 9.76 3.63 -16.26
C THR A 112 9.70 4.52 -15.01
N PRO A 113 10.78 5.24 -14.66
CA PRO A 113 10.80 6.14 -13.50
C PRO A 113 10.16 7.51 -13.80
N PHE A 114 9.55 7.66 -14.96
CA PHE A 114 8.79 8.83 -15.42
C PHE A 114 7.55 8.35 -16.18
N PRO A 115 6.47 9.12 -16.23
CA PRO A 115 5.24 8.69 -16.88
C PRO A 115 5.36 8.71 -18.41
N LEU A 116 4.79 7.70 -19.07
CA LEU A 116 4.62 7.70 -20.52
C LEU A 116 3.25 8.27 -20.90
N SER A 117 3.22 9.05 -21.98
CA SER A 117 2.00 9.47 -22.66
C SER A 117 1.86 8.74 -24.01
N LEU A 118 0.92 9.14 -24.85
CA LEU A 118 0.86 8.66 -26.24
C LEU A 118 2.10 9.06 -27.05
N SER A 119 2.71 10.20 -26.73
CA SER A 119 3.84 10.77 -27.47
C SER A 119 5.10 10.95 -26.64
N ASP A 120 5.01 11.06 -25.33
CA ASP A 120 6.08 11.56 -24.46
C ASP A 120 6.62 10.46 -23.55
N GLY A 121 7.91 10.55 -23.24
CA GLY A 121 8.65 9.59 -22.43
C GLY A 121 9.20 8.41 -23.24
N TRP A 122 8.75 8.21 -24.48
CA TRP A 122 9.16 7.08 -25.29
C TRP A 122 9.03 7.34 -26.79
N ARG A 123 9.72 6.51 -27.58
CA ARG A 123 9.47 6.34 -29.00
C ARG A 123 9.57 4.86 -29.38
N ALA A 124 8.83 4.44 -30.39
CA ALA A 124 8.90 3.11 -30.96
C ALA A 124 9.07 3.15 -32.47
N SER A 125 9.82 2.19 -32.98
CA SER A 125 9.98 1.94 -34.41
C SER A 125 10.09 0.44 -34.65
N GLU A 126 9.76 0.01 -35.87
CA GLU A 126 10.13 -1.32 -36.34
C GLU A 126 11.22 -1.21 -37.41
N ALA A 127 12.09 -2.22 -37.43
CA ALA A 127 13.11 -2.40 -38.45
C ALA A 127 13.21 -3.87 -38.86
N THR A 128 13.85 -4.13 -40.00
CA THR A 128 14.25 -5.49 -40.39
C THR A 128 15.76 -5.54 -40.41
N ILE A 129 16.35 -6.42 -39.62
CA ILE A 129 17.81 -6.55 -39.52
C ILE A 129 18.37 -7.44 -40.65
N LEU A 130 19.68 -7.36 -40.88
CA LEU A 130 20.41 -8.26 -41.78
C LEU A 130 20.11 -9.72 -41.38
N GLY A 131 19.46 -10.46 -42.28
CA GLY A 131 18.89 -11.79 -42.01
C GLY A 131 17.36 -11.87 -42.03
N GLY A 132 16.66 -10.75 -42.30
CA GLY A 132 15.21 -10.75 -42.55
C GLY A 132 14.33 -10.80 -41.31
N THR A 133 14.91 -10.80 -40.11
CA THR A 133 14.16 -10.78 -38.85
C THR A 133 13.63 -9.38 -38.57
N ARG A 134 12.33 -9.28 -38.27
CA ARG A 134 11.70 -8.02 -37.88
C ARG A 134 11.97 -7.76 -36.40
N VAL A 135 12.22 -6.51 -36.03
CA VAL A 135 12.49 -6.11 -34.64
C VAL A 135 11.62 -4.92 -34.26
N LEU A 136 11.11 -4.94 -33.02
CA LEU A 136 10.51 -3.79 -32.36
C LEU A 136 11.59 -3.10 -31.52
N ILE A 137 11.83 -1.83 -31.80
CA ILE A 137 12.77 -0.99 -31.07
C ILE A 137 11.96 0.00 -30.25
N LEU A 138 12.20 0.00 -28.94
CA LEU A 138 11.57 0.91 -27.98
C LEU A 138 12.67 1.72 -27.31
N GLU A 139 12.52 3.03 -27.25
CA GLU A 139 13.46 3.93 -26.58
C GLU A 139 12.72 4.75 -25.55
N PHE A 140 13.26 4.80 -24.32
CA PHE A 140 12.63 5.43 -23.17
C PHE A 140 13.54 6.48 -22.56
N GLY A 141 13.01 7.67 -22.27
CA GLY A 141 13.74 8.73 -21.60
C GLY A 141 12.79 9.87 -21.21
N ALA A 142 13.05 10.52 -20.07
CA ALA A 142 12.12 11.49 -19.49
C ALA A 142 11.80 12.69 -20.39
N THR A 143 12.71 13.02 -21.32
CA THR A 143 12.58 14.12 -22.28
C THR A 143 12.31 13.65 -23.71
N LEU A 144 12.21 12.33 -23.94
CA LEU A 144 11.93 11.80 -25.27
C LEU A 144 10.49 12.12 -25.66
N ALA A 145 10.30 12.41 -26.95
CA ALA A 145 9.00 12.51 -27.58
C ALA A 145 9.05 11.75 -28.93
N GLY A 146 7.92 11.16 -29.32
CA GLY A 146 7.76 10.44 -30.58
C GLY A 146 6.65 9.38 -30.54
N GLY A 147 6.38 8.77 -29.38
CA GLY A 147 5.37 7.73 -29.26
C GLY A 147 5.60 6.56 -30.23
N ALA A 148 4.54 5.93 -30.71
CA ALA A 148 4.68 4.99 -31.82
C ALA A 148 4.97 5.72 -33.13
N GLY A 149 6.17 5.51 -33.68
CA GLY A 149 6.57 6.06 -34.97
C GLY A 149 5.84 5.41 -36.14
N PRO A 150 5.92 6.01 -37.34
CA PRO A 150 5.16 5.59 -38.52
C PRO A 150 5.54 4.20 -39.05
N THR A 151 6.69 3.66 -38.63
CA THR A 151 7.12 2.31 -39.02
C THR A 151 6.52 1.21 -38.16
N VAL A 152 5.86 1.55 -37.05
CA VAL A 152 5.21 0.59 -36.15
C VAL A 152 3.98 0.00 -36.85
N LYS A 153 3.97 -1.32 -37.00
CA LYS A 153 2.87 -2.11 -37.56
C LYS A 153 1.93 -2.66 -36.49
N GLY A 154 2.33 -2.61 -35.22
CA GLY A 154 1.48 -2.90 -34.07
C GLY A 154 0.40 -1.84 -33.85
N THR A 155 -0.58 -2.16 -33.01
CA THR A 155 -1.62 -1.20 -32.60
C THR A 155 -1.16 -0.42 -31.37
N VAL A 156 -1.67 0.80 -31.19
CA VAL A 156 -1.39 1.62 -30.00
C VAL A 156 -2.70 1.93 -29.31
N LEU A 157 -2.84 1.56 -28.05
CA LEU A 157 -4.02 1.89 -27.25
C LEU A 157 -3.81 3.20 -26.50
N SER A 158 -4.74 4.13 -26.70
CA SER A 158 -4.92 5.33 -25.87
C SER A 158 -5.74 4.98 -24.62
N GLY A 159 -5.11 4.29 -23.66
CA GLY A 159 -5.75 3.87 -22.40
C GLY A 159 -5.81 2.35 -22.23
N PRO A 160 -6.07 1.83 -21.01
CA PRO A 160 -5.98 0.39 -20.76
C PRO A 160 -7.07 -0.37 -21.52
N PRO A 161 -6.84 -1.64 -21.91
CA PRO A 161 -7.93 -2.51 -22.33
C PRO A 161 -8.89 -2.64 -21.15
N ALA A 162 -10.17 -2.73 -21.46
CA ALA A 162 -11.21 -3.02 -20.48
C ALA A 162 -10.75 -4.20 -19.60
N THR A 163 -10.49 -3.93 -18.32
CA THR A 163 -10.50 -4.99 -17.33
C THR A 163 -11.89 -5.60 -17.41
N SER A 164 -11.97 -6.92 -17.62
CA SER A 164 -13.25 -7.60 -17.76
C SER A 164 -14.15 -7.23 -16.58
N ALA A 165 -15.43 -7.00 -16.84
CA ALA A 165 -16.41 -6.65 -15.81
C ALA A 165 -16.40 -7.64 -14.61
N ALA A 166 -15.87 -8.85 -14.80
CA ALA A 166 -15.63 -9.85 -13.77
C ALA A 166 -14.57 -9.45 -12.71
N ALA A 167 -13.48 -8.77 -13.10
CA ALA A 167 -12.46 -8.30 -12.15
C ALA A 167 -12.97 -7.10 -11.32
N GLN A 168 -13.82 -6.26 -11.91
CA GLN A 168 -14.49 -5.16 -11.23
C GLN A 168 -15.62 -5.66 -10.31
N ALA A 169 -16.32 -6.73 -10.68
CA ALA A 169 -17.36 -7.36 -9.85
C ALA A 169 -16.80 -8.06 -8.59
N ALA A 170 -15.59 -8.65 -8.68
CA ALA A 170 -14.92 -9.27 -7.54
C ALA A 170 -14.45 -8.26 -6.47
N LEU A 171 -14.23 -7.00 -6.86
CA LEU A 171 -13.86 -5.90 -5.95
C LEU A 171 -15.07 -5.14 -5.40
N ASN A 172 -16.25 -5.29 -6.03
CA ASN A 172 -17.47 -4.52 -5.73
C ASN A 172 -18.61 -5.35 -5.14
N THR A 173 -18.38 -6.59 -4.68
CA THR A 173 -19.47 -7.38 -4.05
C THR A 173 -19.88 -6.70 -2.72
N PRO A 174 -21.08 -6.13 -2.60
CA PRO A 174 -21.48 -5.43 -1.38
C PRO A 174 -21.76 -6.43 -0.25
N LEU A 175 -21.34 -6.08 0.97
CA LEU A 175 -21.73 -6.72 2.24
C LEU A 175 -23.21 -6.42 2.60
N ALA A 176 -24.10 -6.39 1.62
CA ALA A 176 -25.49 -5.99 1.79
C ALA A 176 -26.41 -7.19 2.06
N GLN A 177 -25.99 -8.12 2.92
CA GLN A 177 -26.88 -9.14 3.53
C GLN A 177 -26.56 -9.42 5.01
N ALA A 178 -25.52 -8.80 5.60
CA ALA A 178 -25.17 -8.99 7.02
C ALA A 178 -25.71 -7.89 7.95
N GLN A 179 -26.18 -6.75 7.42
CA GLN A 179 -26.60 -5.59 8.23
C GLN A 179 -28.11 -5.56 8.57
N ALA A 180 -28.91 -6.51 8.09
CA ALA A 180 -30.35 -6.58 8.38
C ALA A 180 -30.70 -7.21 9.74
N ALA A 181 -29.72 -7.60 10.56
CA ALA A 181 -29.95 -8.25 11.86
C ALA A 181 -29.53 -7.42 13.09
N ALA A 182 -29.06 -6.18 12.91
CA ALA A 182 -28.55 -5.34 14.00
C ALA A 182 -29.39 -4.08 14.30
N GLN A 183 -30.44 -3.81 13.52
CA GLN A 183 -31.38 -2.70 13.75
C GLN A 183 -32.72 -3.22 14.28
N ALA A 184 -32.71 -3.75 15.50
CA ALA A 184 -33.92 -3.91 16.30
C ALA A 184 -33.52 -3.95 17.77
N THR A 185 -33.22 -2.78 18.34
CA THR A 185 -33.59 -2.42 19.74
C THR A 185 -33.13 -1.00 20.06
N ARG A 186 -34.10 -0.21 20.53
CA ARG A 186 -34.02 1.03 21.33
C ARG A 186 -33.89 2.35 20.58
N ALA A 187 -35.07 2.84 20.22
CA ALA A 187 -35.43 4.25 20.23
C ALA A 187 -35.63 4.76 21.69
N ASP A 188 -35.70 6.08 21.77
CA ASP A 188 -36.18 6.94 22.87
C ASP A 188 -35.15 7.36 23.94
N ASP A 189 -34.56 8.55 23.79
CA ASP A 189 -35.14 9.79 24.33
C ASP A 189 -34.41 11.05 23.82
N ALA A 190 -35.17 12.16 23.78
CA ALA A 190 -34.92 13.39 23.05
C ALA A 190 -34.31 14.53 23.90
N ASN A 191 -33.79 15.54 23.17
CA ASN A 191 -33.68 16.97 23.48
C ASN A 191 -33.00 17.44 24.78
N ASP A 192 -31.86 18.13 24.65
CA ASP A 192 -31.78 19.60 24.73
C ASP A 192 -30.31 20.07 24.74
N ALA A 193 -30.04 21.18 24.04
CA ALA A 193 -28.88 22.05 24.26
C ALA A 193 -29.45 23.37 24.83
N PRO A 194 -28.75 24.11 25.73
CA PRO A 194 -27.54 24.83 25.30
C PRO A 194 -26.45 25.06 26.37
N THR A 195 -25.24 25.34 25.86
CA THR A 195 -24.14 26.20 26.39
C THR A 195 -23.90 26.32 27.91
N THR A 196 -22.71 25.95 28.37
CA THR A 196 -21.87 26.79 29.27
C THR A 196 -20.40 26.39 29.20
N HIS A 197 -19.53 27.41 29.14
CA HIS A 197 -18.09 27.36 29.35
C HIS A 197 -17.75 26.72 30.71
N GLY A 198 -16.81 25.76 30.71
CA GLY A 198 -16.24 25.15 31.90
C GLY A 198 -14.75 24.90 31.70
N THR A 199 -13.92 25.84 32.14
CA THR A 199 -12.49 25.64 32.40
C THR A 199 -12.32 24.71 33.60
N ALA A 200 -11.46 23.71 33.51
CA ALA A 200 -10.93 23.00 34.67
C ALA A 200 -9.41 22.79 34.56
N PRO A 201 -8.68 22.77 35.70
CA PRO A 201 -7.29 23.22 35.81
C PRO A 201 -6.30 22.08 36.14
N GLY A 202 -5.01 22.31 35.89
CA GLY A 202 -3.92 21.52 36.48
C GLY A 202 -2.85 21.03 35.50
N LEU A 203 -2.09 21.95 34.90
CA LEU A 203 -0.77 21.64 34.38
C LEU A 203 0.27 22.26 35.32
N PRO A 204 1.29 21.51 35.78
CA PRO A 204 2.35 22.07 36.62
C PRO A 204 3.14 23.14 35.84
N PRO A 205 3.69 24.17 36.51
CA PRO A 205 4.37 25.26 35.82
C PRO A 205 5.76 24.80 35.35
N GLY A 206 5.95 24.73 34.03
CA GLY A 206 7.23 24.41 33.40
C GLY A 206 7.20 24.34 31.86
N ASP A 207 6.05 24.06 31.26
CA ASP A 207 5.98 23.84 29.81
C ASP A 207 5.61 25.11 29.05
N SER A 208 6.62 25.92 28.73
CA SER A 208 6.50 26.94 27.70
C SER A 208 7.01 26.38 26.38
N VAL A 209 6.12 25.77 25.60
CA VAL A 209 6.39 25.46 24.19
C VAL A 209 6.44 26.78 23.43
N VAL A 210 7.64 27.19 22.99
CA VAL A 210 7.76 28.29 22.03
C VAL A 210 7.16 27.80 20.72
N VAL A 211 5.93 28.24 20.44
CA VAL A 211 5.26 28.01 19.16
C VAL A 211 5.99 28.86 18.12
N ALA A 212 6.90 28.24 17.37
CA ALA A 212 7.35 28.83 16.12
C ALA A 212 6.10 29.03 15.23
N PRO A 213 5.93 30.16 14.53
CA PRO A 213 4.78 30.37 13.67
C PRO A 213 4.87 29.40 12.49
N VAL A 214 4.17 28.28 12.60
CA VAL A 214 3.90 27.36 11.50
C VAL A 214 2.72 27.95 10.74
N LEU A 215 2.90 28.23 9.45
CA LEU A 215 1.78 28.55 8.56
C LEU A 215 0.66 27.52 8.78
N PRO A 216 -0.61 27.94 8.91
CA PRO A 216 -1.68 27.01 9.23
C PRO A 216 -1.71 25.88 8.20
N PRO A 217 -1.90 24.61 8.63
CA PRO A 217 -2.03 23.51 7.69
C PRO A 217 -3.20 23.77 6.74
N ALA A 218 -3.17 23.13 5.57
CA ALA A 218 -4.31 23.16 4.67
C ALA A 218 -5.58 22.77 5.44
N PRO A 219 -6.70 23.51 5.30
CA PRO A 219 -7.95 23.08 5.90
C PRO A 219 -8.27 21.66 5.45
N ALA A 220 -8.65 20.81 6.40
CA ALA A 220 -9.08 19.45 6.10
C ALA A 220 -10.16 19.47 5.00
N LEU A 221 -10.13 18.48 4.12
CA LEU A 221 -11.15 18.35 3.07
C LEU A 221 -12.53 18.17 3.75
N PRO A 222 -13.52 19.06 3.48
CA PRO A 222 -14.80 19.03 4.19
C PRO A 222 -15.60 17.78 3.89
N GLY A 223 -15.82 16.90 4.88
CA GLY A 223 -16.54 15.64 4.68
C GLY A 223 -15.65 14.50 4.18
N ALA A 224 -14.33 14.60 4.39
CA ALA A 224 -13.44 13.45 4.31
C ALA A 224 -13.95 12.36 5.28
N ASP A 225 -14.51 11.30 4.73
CA ASP A 225 -14.84 10.10 5.46
C ASP A 225 -13.51 9.44 5.88
N ALA A 226 -13.25 9.39 7.18
CA ALA A 226 -12.05 8.76 7.72
C ALA A 226 -11.94 7.29 7.30
N ASP A 227 -13.08 6.63 7.03
CA ASP A 227 -13.14 5.25 6.60
C ASP A 227 -12.95 5.07 5.09
N LYS A 228 -13.15 6.14 4.31
CA LYS A 228 -12.99 6.19 2.86
C LYS A 228 -12.25 7.46 2.45
N PRO A 229 -10.95 7.54 2.79
CA PRO A 229 -10.19 8.79 2.68
C PRO A 229 -10.09 9.31 1.25
N SER A 230 -10.35 8.49 0.22
CA SER A 230 -10.39 8.91 -1.19
C SER A 230 -11.27 8.02 -2.06
N ALA A 231 -12.17 8.64 -2.81
CA ALA A 231 -12.91 7.97 -3.87
C ALA A 231 -12.07 7.92 -5.15
N LEU A 232 -11.68 6.72 -5.59
CA LEU A 232 -10.94 6.51 -6.84
C LEU A 232 -11.79 6.80 -8.08
N VAL A 233 -13.13 6.80 -7.96
CA VAL A 233 -14.05 7.10 -9.05
C VAL A 233 -15.14 8.03 -8.55
N GLY A 234 -15.64 8.89 -9.41
CA GLY A 234 -16.76 9.76 -9.07
C GLY A 234 -17.45 10.35 -10.29
N ARG A 235 -18.67 10.84 -10.09
CA ARG A 235 -19.47 11.52 -11.10
C ARG A 235 -19.93 12.86 -10.56
N VAL A 236 -19.79 13.90 -11.37
CA VAL A 236 -20.25 15.24 -11.06
C VAL A 236 -21.77 15.31 -11.25
N PRO A 237 -22.53 15.79 -10.27
CA PRO A 237 -23.97 16.01 -10.43
C PRO A 237 -24.32 16.94 -11.61
N GLY A 238 -25.51 16.76 -12.18
CA GLY A 238 -26.00 17.56 -13.30
C GLY A 238 -25.88 16.87 -14.67
N ALA A 239 -26.42 17.53 -15.69
CA ALA A 239 -26.40 17.04 -17.07
C ALA A 239 -25.02 17.23 -17.69
N LEU A 240 -24.61 16.29 -18.54
CA LEU A 240 -23.36 16.41 -19.29
C LEU A 240 -23.44 17.64 -20.21
N GLN A 241 -22.40 18.47 -20.20
CA GLN A 241 -22.25 19.62 -21.08
C GLN A 241 -21.25 19.30 -22.21
N PRO A 242 -21.72 18.98 -23.44
CA PRO A 242 -20.83 18.63 -24.54
C PRO A 242 -19.87 19.79 -24.87
N GLY A 243 -18.58 19.47 -25.04
CA GLY A 243 -17.57 20.48 -25.36
C GLY A 243 -17.10 21.33 -24.20
N ALA A 244 -17.59 21.10 -22.96
CA ALA A 244 -17.12 21.81 -21.79
C ALA A 244 -15.60 21.65 -21.60
N SER A 245 -14.90 22.77 -21.44
CA SER A 245 -13.45 22.79 -21.28
C SER A 245 -13.05 22.81 -19.81
N LEU A 246 -11.99 22.10 -19.45
CA LEU A 246 -11.34 22.14 -18.15
C LEU A 246 -10.27 23.23 -18.14
N GLY A 247 -10.41 24.19 -17.21
CA GLY A 247 -9.36 25.20 -16.96
C GLY A 247 -8.13 24.60 -16.28
N ALA A 248 -7.09 25.40 -16.08
CA ALA A 248 -5.89 24.95 -15.36
C ALA A 248 -6.23 24.58 -13.90
N PRO A 249 -5.56 23.58 -13.30
CA PRO A 249 -5.76 23.27 -11.90
C PRO A 249 -5.39 24.46 -11.03
N ARG A 250 -6.21 24.75 -10.00
CA ARG A 250 -5.79 25.69 -8.95
C ARG A 250 -4.82 24.99 -8.01
N VAL A 251 -3.79 25.72 -7.57
CA VAL A 251 -2.72 25.18 -6.72
C VAL A 251 -2.71 25.90 -5.37
N GLY A 252 -2.90 25.16 -4.28
CA GLY A 252 -2.71 25.64 -2.92
C GLY A 252 -1.47 25.00 -2.30
N LYS A 253 -0.45 25.79 -1.99
CA LYS A 253 0.80 25.30 -1.36
C LYS A 253 0.73 25.51 0.15
N ASN A 254 0.91 24.44 0.91
CA ASN A 254 0.91 24.44 2.37
C ASN A 254 2.17 23.72 2.89
N PRO A 255 2.58 23.90 4.15
CA PRO A 255 3.75 23.22 4.68
C PRO A 255 3.63 21.69 4.60
N GLY A 256 4.47 21.06 3.77
CA GLY A 256 4.51 19.62 3.56
C GLY A 256 3.31 19.04 2.80
N LEU A 257 2.48 19.88 2.16
CA LEU A 257 1.29 19.46 1.44
C LEU A 257 0.95 20.43 0.30
N THR A 258 0.67 19.89 -0.89
CA THR A 258 0.17 20.65 -2.03
C THR A 258 -1.23 20.20 -2.42
N ARG A 259 -2.21 21.12 -2.45
CA ARG A 259 -3.57 20.88 -2.92
C ARG A 259 -3.72 21.28 -4.38
N MET A 260 -4.08 20.34 -5.24
CA MET A 260 -4.48 20.57 -6.62
C MET A 260 -6.01 20.53 -6.70
N VAL A 261 -6.64 21.52 -7.33
CA VAL A 261 -8.11 21.54 -7.49
C VAL A 261 -8.50 21.60 -8.96
N LEU A 262 -9.29 20.64 -9.41
CA LEU A 262 -9.87 20.57 -10.75
C LEU A 262 -11.35 21.00 -10.70
N ASP A 263 -11.72 22.00 -11.48
CA ASP A 263 -13.12 22.44 -11.61
C ASP A 263 -13.85 21.65 -12.68
N LEU A 264 -14.49 20.56 -12.28
CA LEU A 264 -15.13 19.60 -13.17
C LEU A 264 -16.52 20.10 -13.63
N PRO A 265 -16.82 20.10 -14.95
CA PRO A 265 -18.15 20.44 -15.46
C PRO A 265 -19.25 19.49 -14.96
N PRO A 266 -20.51 19.94 -14.90
CA PRO A 266 -21.67 19.07 -14.68
C PRO A 266 -21.69 17.83 -15.58
N GLY A 267 -22.11 16.69 -15.00
CA GLY A 267 -22.25 15.42 -15.71
C GLY A 267 -20.95 14.71 -16.10
N SER A 268 -19.78 15.35 -15.94
CA SER A 268 -18.49 14.70 -16.14
C SER A 268 -18.23 13.62 -15.09
N SER A 269 -17.35 12.67 -15.41
CA SER A 269 -16.91 11.62 -14.47
C SER A 269 -15.40 11.58 -14.41
N TYR A 270 -14.86 11.11 -13.28
CA TYR A 270 -13.42 10.97 -13.10
C TYR A 270 -13.05 9.59 -12.54
N ARG A 271 -11.83 9.15 -12.87
CA ARG A 271 -11.14 8.01 -12.27
C ARG A 271 -9.71 8.38 -11.93
N ILE A 272 -9.32 8.19 -10.68
CA ILE A 272 -7.98 8.45 -10.15
C ILE A 272 -7.16 7.16 -10.22
N VAL A 273 -5.95 7.28 -10.76
CA VAL A 273 -5.00 6.20 -10.97
C VAL A 273 -3.65 6.60 -10.38
N PRO A 274 -3.38 6.24 -9.12
CA PRO A 274 -2.09 6.46 -8.51
C PRO A 274 -1.03 5.52 -9.08
N GLY A 275 0.25 5.89 -8.93
CA GLY A 275 1.37 5.09 -9.36
C GLY A 275 2.73 5.62 -8.88
N GLY A 276 3.78 4.87 -9.24
CA GLY A 276 5.13 5.09 -8.73
C GLY A 276 5.76 6.45 -9.02
N VAL A 277 5.24 7.19 -10.01
CA VAL A 277 5.77 8.49 -10.45
C VAL A 277 4.80 9.66 -10.17
N GLY A 278 3.65 9.38 -9.53
CA GLY A 278 2.60 10.36 -9.22
C GLY A 278 1.19 9.84 -9.48
N LEU A 279 0.29 10.70 -9.94
CA LEU A 279 -1.14 10.41 -9.99
C LEU A 279 -1.73 10.88 -11.32
N ARG A 280 -2.55 10.03 -11.95
CA ARG A 280 -3.33 10.38 -13.14
C ARG A 280 -4.81 10.44 -12.81
N VAL A 281 -5.50 11.46 -13.30
CA VAL A 281 -6.96 11.60 -13.24
C VAL A 281 -7.50 11.49 -14.65
N GLU A 282 -8.18 10.39 -14.93
CA GLU A 282 -8.89 10.14 -16.18
C GLU A 282 -10.26 10.83 -16.08
N ILE A 283 -10.56 11.78 -16.96
CA ILE A 283 -11.80 12.56 -16.95
C ILE A 283 -12.58 12.27 -18.24
N THR A 284 -13.85 11.89 -18.08
CA THR A 284 -14.79 11.67 -19.18
C THR A 284 -15.82 12.78 -19.21
N GLY A 285 -16.18 13.25 -20.41
CA GLY A 285 -17.19 14.29 -20.59
C GLY A 285 -16.69 15.73 -20.38
N ALA A 286 -15.37 15.94 -20.44
CA ALA A 286 -14.74 17.26 -20.46
C ALA A 286 -13.51 17.21 -21.36
N ASN A 287 -13.16 18.35 -21.98
CA ASN A 287 -12.00 18.48 -22.87
C ASN A 287 -10.99 19.50 -22.30
N SER A 288 -9.75 19.54 -22.79
CA SER A 288 -8.74 20.52 -22.34
C SER A 288 -8.89 21.94 -22.92
N GLY A 289 -9.86 22.16 -23.82
CA GLY A 289 -9.86 23.34 -24.70
C GLY A 289 -8.75 23.28 -25.76
N ALA A 290 -8.40 24.42 -26.36
CA ALA A 290 -7.51 24.52 -27.53
C ALA A 290 -5.99 24.48 -27.25
N ILE A 291 -5.53 24.35 -26.00
CA ILE A 291 -4.10 24.40 -25.67
C ILE A 291 -3.72 23.27 -24.71
N ALA A 292 -2.60 22.60 -24.99
CA ALA A 292 -1.94 21.69 -24.06
C ALA A 292 -1.48 22.47 -22.83
N GLN A 293 -2.21 22.32 -21.72
CA GLN A 293 -1.86 22.98 -20.46
C GLN A 293 -0.88 22.12 -19.68
N THR A 294 0.26 22.70 -19.29
CA THR A 294 1.30 22.05 -18.50
C THR A 294 1.95 23.06 -17.57
N ALA A 295 2.40 22.62 -16.40
CA ALA A 295 3.27 23.39 -15.54
C ALA A 295 4.37 22.50 -14.95
N GLN A 296 5.57 23.05 -14.84
CA GLN A 296 6.72 22.44 -14.17
C GLN A 296 7.06 23.23 -12.91
N ASN A 297 7.89 22.65 -12.03
CA ASN A 297 8.36 23.27 -10.79
C ASN A 297 7.21 23.79 -9.90
N VAL A 298 6.13 23.01 -9.79
CA VAL A 298 4.92 23.43 -9.07
C VAL A 298 5.18 23.49 -7.57
N SER A 299 5.65 22.41 -6.95
CA SER A 299 6.05 22.32 -5.54
C SER A 299 6.96 21.10 -5.28
N PRO A 300 7.51 20.93 -4.07
CA PRO A 300 8.21 19.70 -3.71
C PRO A 300 7.32 18.43 -3.78
N GLU A 301 6.04 18.53 -3.40
CA GLU A 301 5.10 17.40 -3.41
C GLU A 301 4.56 17.09 -4.80
N VAL A 302 4.30 18.11 -5.63
CA VAL A 302 3.86 17.99 -7.01
C VAL A 302 4.89 18.70 -7.89
N ARG A 303 5.74 17.95 -8.60
CA ARG A 303 6.79 18.52 -9.45
C ARG A 303 6.21 19.17 -10.69
N SER A 304 5.23 18.53 -11.32
CA SER A 304 4.60 19.03 -12.54
C SER A 304 3.19 18.49 -12.75
N TRP A 305 2.44 19.13 -13.64
CA TRP A 305 1.20 18.58 -14.17
C TRP A 305 1.03 18.85 -15.66
N ARG A 306 0.26 18.01 -16.36
CA ARG A 306 -0.08 18.21 -17.77
C ARG A 306 -1.43 17.60 -18.13
N TYR A 307 -2.06 18.11 -19.18
CA TYR A 307 -3.26 17.54 -19.79
C TYR A 307 -2.92 16.70 -21.01
N GLU A 308 -3.61 15.58 -21.17
CA GLU A 308 -3.50 14.70 -22.33
C GLU A 308 -4.91 14.38 -22.86
N PRO A 309 -5.30 14.92 -24.02
CA PRO A 309 -6.60 14.63 -24.61
C PRO A 309 -6.80 13.14 -24.90
N THR A 310 -8.05 12.66 -24.78
CA THR A 310 -8.47 11.31 -25.15
C THR A 310 -9.73 11.38 -26.02
N SER A 311 -10.14 10.26 -26.62
CA SER A 311 -11.38 10.23 -27.41
C SER A 311 -12.65 10.47 -26.57
N ALA A 312 -12.60 10.23 -25.26
CA ALA A 312 -13.73 10.35 -24.35
C ALA A 312 -13.64 11.57 -23.39
N GLY A 313 -12.53 12.32 -23.44
CA GLY A 313 -12.30 13.48 -22.58
C GLY A 313 -10.81 13.83 -22.46
N LEU A 314 -10.26 13.84 -21.24
CA LEU A 314 -8.83 14.09 -21.02
C LEU A 314 -8.26 13.32 -19.82
N ASN A 315 -6.96 13.11 -19.82
CA ASN A 315 -6.21 12.75 -18.62
C ASN A 315 -5.53 14.00 -18.05
N VAL A 316 -5.55 14.13 -16.74
CA VAL A 316 -4.69 15.06 -15.99
C VAL A 316 -3.62 14.26 -15.31
N ILE A 317 -2.36 14.56 -15.59
CA ILE A 317 -1.23 13.87 -14.99
C ILE A 317 -0.55 14.79 -14.01
N PHE A 318 -0.37 14.34 -12.77
CA PHE A 318 0.44 14.96 -11.73
C PHE A 318 1.69 14.12 -11.49
N VAL A 319 2.87 14.69 -11.71
CA VAL A 319 4.14 14.06 -11.33
C VAL A 319 4.49 14.51 -9.91
N THR A 320 4.72 13.58 -9.00
CA THR A 320 4.92 13.88 -7.58
C THR A 320 6.38 13.77 -7.15
N GLY A 321 6.69 14.34 -5.98
CA GLY A 321 7.99 14.25 -5.33
C GLY A 321 8.37 12.82 -4.93
N THR A 322 7.36 12.04 -4.54
CA THR A 322 7.45 10.67 -4.03
C THR A 322 6.34 9.81 -4.65
N PRO A 323 6.51 8.47 -4.71
CA PRO A 323 5.48 7.56 -5.23
C PRO A 323 4.11 7.76 -4.57
N THR A 324 3.05 7.54 -5.33
CA THR A 324 1.70 7.39 -4.77
C THR A 324 1.25 5.94 -4.90
N THR A 325 0.40 5.51 -3.97
CA THR A 325 -0.24 4.19 -3.98
C THR A 325 -1.75 4.36 -4.01
N PRO A 326 -2.56 3.29 -4.15
CA PRO A 326 -4.01 3.39 -4.01
C PRO A 326 -4.50 4.05 -2.71
N ARG A 327 -3.68 4.08 -1.66
CA ARG A 327 -4.09 4.53 -0.33
C ARG A 327 -3.14 5.53 0.36
N SER A 328 -2.01 5.87 -0.25
CA SER A 328 -1.00 6.76 0.36
C SER A 328 -0.34 7.71 -0.65
N GLY A 329 0.23 8.79 -0.13
CA GLY A 329 0.86 9.87 -0.88
C GLY A 329 -0.11 10.95 -1.39
N TRP A 330 -1.41 10.71 -1.28
CA TRP A 330 -2.46 11.63 -1.73
C TRP A 330 -3.78 11.38 -1.01
N ARG A 331 -4.67 12.38 -1.02
CA ARG A 331 -6.10 12.26 -0.65
C ARG A 331 -6.96 13.11 -1.58
N ALA A 332 -8.15 12.65 -1.96
CA ALA A 332 -9.06 13.43 -2.83
C ALA A 332 -10.50 13.44 -2.35
N GLN A 333 -11.17 14.55 -2.62
CA GLN A 333 -12.60 14.71 -2.40
C GLN A 333 -13.25 15.51 -3.53
N LEU A 334 -14.42 15.06 -3.97
CA LEU A 334 -15.32 15.85 -4.82
C LEU A 334 -16.18 16.75 -3.93
N LEU A 335 -16.03 18.05 -4.11
CA LEU A 335 -16.78 19.07 -3.38
C LEU A 335 -17.82 19.69 -4.30
N ALA A 336 -18.98 20.04 -3.74
CA ALA A 336 -20.01 20.81 -4.44
C ALA A 336 -19.45 22.16 -4.97
N PRO A 337 -20.07 22.77 -5.98
CA PRO A 337 -19.68 24.09 -6.46
C PRO A 337 -19.68 25.12 -5.32
N SER A 338 -18.64 25.94 -5.20
CA SER A 338 -18.66 27.13 -4.34
C SER A 338 -19.25 28.35 -5.03
N SER A 339 -19.17 28.37 -6.36
CA SER A 339 -19.66 29.43 -7.25
C SER A 339 -19.79 28.85 -8.66
N GLY A 340 -20.81 29.26 -9.41
CA GLY A 340 -21.11 28.64 -10.71
C GLY A 340 -21.64 27.21 -10.58
N ASP A 341 -21.52 26.42 -11.64
CA ASP A 341 -22.07 25.05 -11.73
C ASP A 341 -21.01 23.94 -11.61
N ARG A 342 -19.73 24.30 -11.50
CA ARG A 342 -18.61 23.34 -11.56
C ARG A 342 -18.28 22.78 -10.18
N SER A 343 -18.26 21.45 -10.06
CA SER A 343 -17.81 20.79 -8.84
C SER A 343 -16.29 20.78 -8.76
N ARG A 344 -15.74 20.70 -7.55
CA ARG A 344 -14.31 20.85 -7.30
C ARG A 344 -13.75 19.51 -6.85
N LEU A 345 -12.98 18.84 -7.70
CA LEU A 345 -12.18 17.70 -7.29
C LEU A 345 -10.89 18.23 -6.66
N ALA A 346 -10.84 18.28 -5.33
CA ALA A 346 -9.68 18.70 -4.57
C ALA A 346 -8.82 17.48 -4.23
N ILE A 347 -7.53 17.54 -4.54
CA ILE A 347 -6.55 16.47 -4.35
C ILE A 347 -5.36 17.03 -3.57
N ASP A 348 -5.17 16.54 -2.36
CA ASP A 348 -3.99 16.81 -1.54
C ASP A 348 -2.89 15.82 -1.86
N PHE A 349 -1.67 16.33 -2.03
CA PHE A 349 -0.44 15.56 -2.24
C PHE A 349 0.53 15.85 -1.11
N SER A 350 1.02 14.79 -0.48
CA SER A 350 2.08 14.88 0.52
C SER A 350 2.70 13.50 0.71
N PRO A 351 4.04 13.40 0.78
CA PRO A 351 4.70 12.14 1.11
C PRO A 351 4.30 11.60 2.49
N ALA A 352 3.82 12.47 3.38
CA ALA A 352 3.39 12.13 4.73
C ALA A 352 1.94 11.63 4.80
N LEU A 353 1.17 11.57 3.70
CA LEU A 353 -0.18 11.01 3.73
C LEU A 353 -0.11 9.48 3.73
N ALA A 354 -0.51 8.85 4.83
CA ALA A 354 -0.60 7.41 4.99
C ALA A 354 -2.03 6.87 4.75
N ASP A 355 -2.13 5.55 4.67
CA ASP A 355 -3.39 4.79 4.62
C ASP A 355 -4.13 4.92 5.96
N LEU A 356 -5.33 5.50 5.92
CA LEU A 356 -6.23 5.63 7.07
C LEU A 356 -7.44 4.70 6.97
N THR A 357 -7.50 3.81 5.98
CA THR A 357 -8.64 2.91 5.85
C THR A 357 -8.72 1.97 7.06
N PRO A 358 -9.88 1.76 7.69
CA PRO A 358 -10.02 0.83 8.80
C PRO A 358 -9.55 -0.57 8.41
N LEU A 359 -8.98 -1.29 9.38
CA LEU A 359 -8.70 -2.71 9.19
C LEU A 359 -10.00 -3.48 8.96
N SER A 360 -10.05 -4.25 7.88
CA SER A 360 -11.12 -5.18 7.58
C SER A 360 -11.19 -6.30 8.64
N ALA A 361 -12.36 -6.93 8.75
CA ALA A 361 -12.53 -8.10 9.62
C ALA A 361 -11.51 -9.22 9.30
N ARG A 362 -11.18 -9.40 8.02
CA ARG A 362 -10.19 -10.39 7.58
C ARG A 362 -8.79 -10.05 8.07
N GLU A 363 -8.34 -8.80 7.95
CA GLU A 363 -7.03 -8.36 8.45
C GLU A 363 -6.93 -8.58 9.97
N LYS A 364 -7.97 -8.20 10.72
CA LYS A 364 -8.05 -8.43 12.18
C LYS A 364 -7.95 -9.91 12.54
N VAL A 365 -8.61 -10.80 11.79
CA VAL A 365 -8.55 -12.25 12.02
C VAL A 365 -7.19 -12.83 11.66
N ILE A 366 -6.62 -12.48 10.50
CA ILE A 366 -5.30 -12.99 10.06
C ILE A 366 -4.21 -12.60 11.06
N ALA A 367 -4.31 -11.41 11.66
CA ALA A 367 -3.39 -10.96 12.69
C ALA A 367 -3.40 -11.85 13.95
N ALA A 368 -4.55 -12.48 14.25
CA ALA A 368 -4.74 -13.34 15.41
C ALA A 368 -4.42 -14.83 15.15
N VAL A 369 -4.08 -15.22 13.92
CA VAL A 369 -3.74 -16.62 13.61
C VAL A 369 -2.28 -16.91 14.00
N PRO A 370 -2.00 -18.01 14.73
CA PRO A 370 -0.64 -18.39 15.07
C PRO A 370 0.25 -18.59 13.84
N PRO A 371 1.54 -18.20 13.90
CA PRO A 371 2.51 -18.52 12.85
C PRO A 371 2.70 -20.04 12.75
N MET A 372 2.04 -20.67 11.78
CA MET A 372 2.29 -22.07 11.43
C MET A 372 2.95 -22.13 10.04
N SER A 373 4.11 -22.78 9.96
CA SER A 373 4.65 -23.20 8.67
C SER A 373 3.76 -24.31 8.13
N MET A 374 2.88 -24.02 7.17
CA MET A 374 2.15 -25.06 6.45
C MET A 374 3.08 -25.74 5.46
N THR A 375 3.69 -26.85 5.85
CA THR A 375 4.24 -27.80 4.88
C THR A 375 3.09 -28.33 4.04
N ARG A 376 3.11 -28.09 2.72
CA ARG A 376 2.16 -28.72 1.79
C ARG A 376 2.27 -30.24 1.96
N GLY A 377 1.25 -30.88 2.53
CA GLY A 377 1.06 -32.33 2.45
C GLY A 377 0.75 -33.10 3.74
N THR A 378 0.86 -32.50 4.94
CA THR A 378 0.66 -33.28 6.20
C THR A 378 -0.06 -32.48 7.28
N ALA A 379 -1.24 -31.97 7.00
CA ALA A 379 -2.17 -31.54 8.05
C ALA A 379 -3.11 -32.71 8.37
N ILE A 380 -2.98 -33.34 9.55
CA ILE A 380 -4.07 -33.86 10.41
C ILE A 380 -3.59 -34.63 11.67
N LEU A 381 -2.32 -35.05 11.81
CA LEU A 381 -1.89 -35.89 12.97
C LEU A 381 -0.67 -35.38 13.75
N ALA A 382 -0.66 -34.11 14.16
CA ALA A 382 0.31 -33.62 15.14
C ALA A 382 -0.34 -32.64 16.14
N LEU A 383 -1.25 -33.14 16.97
CA LEU A 383 -1.82 -32.42 18.11
C LEU A 383 -0.98 -32.55 19.40
N SER A 384 0.29 -32.96 19.28
CA SER A 384 1.14 -33.20 20.44
C SER A 384 2.62 -32.96 20.11
N ALA A 385 2.98 -31.69 19.97
CA ALA A 385 4.30 -31.19 20.35
C ALA A 385 4.05 -30.07 21.34
N SER A 386 4.64 -30.15 22.53
CA SER A 386 4.60 -29.07 23.52
C SER A 386 5.25 -27.82 22.93
N PHE A 387 4.45 -26.95 22.30
CA PHE A 387 4.94 -25.69 21.75
C PHE A 387 5.28 -24.76 22.91
N VAL A 388 6.57 -24.57 23.18
CA VAL A 388 7.04 -23.42 23.95
C VAL A 388 6.58 -22.18 23.19
N ARG A 389 5.75 -21.36 23.84
CA ARG A 389 5.26 -20.10 23.25
C ARG A 389 6.47 -19.19 22.99
N PRO A 390 6.68 -18.68 21.77
CA PRO A 390 7.76 -17.74 21.50
C PRO A 390 7.54 -16.49 22.36
N ARG A 391 8.61 -15.99 22.98
CA ARG A 391 8.57 -14.82 23.86
C ARG A 391 9.21 -13.63 23.19
N VAL A 392 8.49 -12.51 23.12
CA VAL A 392 8.99 -11.25 22.55
C VAL A 392 8.79 -10.11 23.53
N ILE A 393 9.71 -9.15 23.53
CA ILE A 393 9.60 -7.95 24.36
C ILE A 393 9.10 -6.81 23.48
N ILE A 394 8.02 -6.18 23.91
CA ILE A 394 7.48 -4.94 23.34
C ILE A 394 7.81 -3.82 24.31
N ASP A 395 8.52 -2.81 23.84
CA ASP A 395 8.91 -1.65 24.63
C ASP A 395 8.20 -0.39 24.14
N PRO A 396 7.08 0.02 24.77
CA PRO A 396 6.54 1.34 24.58
C PRO A 396 7.53 2.39 25.13
N GLY A 397 8.15 3.16 24.25
CA GLY A 397 9.14 4.17 24.63
C GLY A 397 8.62 5.17 25.66
N HIS A 398 9.52 5.74 26.46
CA HIS A 398 9.21 6.76 27.49
C HIS A 398 8.22 6.27 28.57
N GLY A 399 7.50 7.18 29.24
CA GLY A 399 6.51 6.87 30.27
C GLY A 399 6.70 7.65 31.56
N GLY A 400 5.58 7.85 32.27
CA GLY A 400 5.47 8.61 33.50
C GLY A 400 6.07 10.02 33.37
N VAL A 401 7.17 10.32 34.04
CA VAL A 401 7.78 11.68 34.00
C VAL A 401 8.48 12.01 32.68
N ASP A 402 8.87 11.04 31.86
CA ASP A 402 9.44 11.28 30.53
C ASP A 402 8.30 11.30 29.49
N PRO A 403 7.91 12.47 28.93
CA PRO A 403 6.87 12.55 27.93
C PRO A 403 7.32 12.04 26.55
N GLY A 404 8.63 11.93 26.32
CA GLY A 404 9.21 11.84 25.00
C GLY A 404 9.00 13.14 24.20
N ALA A 405 8.92 13.01 22.88
CA ALA A 405 8.63 14.13 21.99
C ALA A 405 7.20 14.67 22.21
N VAL A 406 7.09 16.00 22.25
CA VAL A 406 5.82 16.73 22.37
C VAL A 406 5.60 17.57 21.11
N GLY A 407 4.51 17.32 20.41
CA GLY A 407 4.14 18.01 19.18
C GLY A 407 2.64 17.92 18.94
N SER A 408 2.24 17.36 17.79
CA SER A 408 0.83 17.06 17.53
C SER A 408 0.27 16.03 18.51
N ILE A 409 1.12 15.14 19.02
CA ILE A 409 0.81 14.18 20.08
C ILE A 409 1.91 14.23 21.15
N VAL A 410 1.65 13.58 22.29
CA VAL A 410 2.68 13.29 23.30
C VAL A 410 3.15 11.85 23.08
N GLU A 411 4.44 11.67 22.79
CA GLU A 411 5.01 10.38 22.37
C GLU A 411 4.65 9.23 23.30
N LYS A 412 4.84 9.39 24.62
CA LYS A 412 4.58 8.31 25.59
C LYS A 412 3.15 7.75 25.54
N GLN A 413 2.17 8.55 25.12
CA GLN A 413 0.77 8.15 25.03
C GLN A 413 0.56 7.26 23.80
N VAL A 414 1.07 7.69 22.65
CA VAL A 414 0.93 6.97 21.39
C VAL A 414 1.75 5.69 21.39
N THR A 415 2.98 5.70 21.94
CA THR A 415 3.79 4.49 22.04
C THR A 415 3.15 3.44 22.95
N LEU A 416 2.50 3.86 24.04
CA LEU A 416 1.73 2.96 24.92
C LEU A 416 0.55 2.34 24.20
N ASP A 417 -0.25 3.17 23.53
CA ASP A 417 -1.44 2.72 22.80
C ASP A 417 -1.05 1.68 21.72
N VAL A 418 -0.11 2.02 20.85
CA VAL A 418 0.38 1.11 19.82
C VAL A 418 1.00 -0.16 20.43
N GLY A 419 1.78 -0.02 21.51
CA GLY A 419 2.37 -1.16 22.20
C GLY A 419 1.33 -2.14 22.77
N LEU A 420 0.24 -1.63 23.34
CA LEU A 420 -0.88 -2.45 23.83
C LEU A 420 -1.59 -3.16 22.69
N ARG A 421 -1.82 -2.49 21.56
CA ARG A 421 -2.41 -3.09 20.34
C ARG A 421 -1.53 -4.20 19.80
N VAL A 422 -0.23 -3.96 19.65
CA VAL A 422 0.76 -4.96 19.20
C VAL A 422 0.76 -6.17 20.14
N ALA A 423 0.83 -5.94 21.45
CA ALA A 423 0.82 -7.03 22.43
C ALA A 423 -0.49 -7.85 22.37
N GLY A 424 -1.63 -7.19 22.17
CA GLY A 424 -2.93 -7.86 21.98
C GLY A 424 -2.95 -8.78 20.76
N LEU A 425 -2.48 -8.29 19.61
CA LEU A 425 -2.40 -9.06 18.37
C LEU A 425 -1.48 -10.28 18.52
N LEU A 426 -0.29 -10.09 19.10
CA LEU A 426 0.69 -11.15 19.32
C LEU A 426 0.18 -12.22 20.29
N ARG A 427 -0.44 -11.81 21.40
CA ARG A 427 -1.03 -12.75 22.38
C ARG A 427 -2.17 -13.56 21.77
N ALA A 428 -3.02 -12.94 20.95
CA ALA A 428 -4.07 -13.63 20.21
C ALA A 428 -3.47 -14.70 19.26
N ALA A 429 -2.32 -14.39 18.65
CA ALA A 429 -1.56 -15.32 17.81
C ALA A 429 -0.70 -16.34 18.59
N GLY A 430 -0.84 -16.44 19.92
CA GLY A 430 -0.13 -17.43 20.74
C GLY A 430 1.33 -17.08 21.09
N VAL A 431 1.75 -15.83 20.84
CA VAL A 431 3.08 -15.30 21.23
C VAL A 431 3.01 -14.73 22.64
N ASP A 432 4.00 -15.04 23.48
CA ASP A 432 4.17 -14.44 24.82
C ASP A 432 4.79 -13.03 24.68
N ALA A 433 3.93 -12.02 24.54
CA ALA A 433 4.34 -10.62 24.45
C ALA A 433 4.50 -9.98 25.84
N VAL A 434 5.74 -9.86 26.28
CA VAL A 434 6.15 -9.18 27.52
C VAL A 434 6.30 -7.68 27.23
N MET A 435 5.72 -6.82 28.06
CA MET A 435 5.81 -5.37 27.87
C MET A 435 6.73 -4.75 28.92
N THR A 436 7.57 -3.78 28.52
CA THR A 436 8.39 -3.02 29.49
C THR A 436 7.52 -2.13 30.38
N ARG A 437 6.40 -1.62 29.83
CA ARG A 437 5.32 -0.97 30.56
C ARG A 437 3.99 -1.21 29.85
N ASP A 438 2.93 -1.27 30.63
CA ASP A 438 1.53 -1.49 30.25
C ASP A 438 0.62 -0.36 30.75
N SER A 439 1.22 0.69 31.30
CA SER A 439 0.59 1.87 31.88
C SER A 439 1.54 3.07 31.71
N ASP A 440 1.08 4.28 32.05
CA ASP A 440 1.89 5.49 32.00
C ASP A 440 2.88 5.55 33.19
N ARG A 441 3.97 4.78 33.10
CA ARG A 441 5.02 4.69 34.11
C ARG A 441 6.41 4.57 33.50
N GLU A 442 7.41 5.14 34.17
CA GLU A 442 8.82 4.75 34.00
C GLU A 442 9.17 3.48 34.82
N LEU A 443 10.23 2.77 34.45
CA LEU A 443 10.85 1.72 35.27
C LEU A 443 11.77 2.31 36.34
N SER A 444 12.36 3.47 36.06
CA SER A 444 13.23 4.22 36.96
C SER A 444 13.13 5.72 36.66
N ARG A 445 13.17 6.55 37.70
CA ARG A 445 13.24 8.01 37.55
C ARG A 445 14.56 8.50 36.93
N ASP A 446 15.64 7.75 37.14
CA ASP A 446 16.90 8.00 36.43
C ASP A 446 16.80 7.42 35.01
N LYS A 447 16.92 8.29 34.00
CA LYS A 447 16.74 7.96 32.59
C LYS A 447 17.72 6.91 32.08
N ASN A 448 18.98 6.97 32.52
CA ASN A 448 19.98 6.00 32.07
C ASN A 448 19.70 4.62 32.65
N THR A 449 19.32 4.56 33.92
CA THR A 449 18.90 3.33 34.60
C THR A 449 17.65 2.75 33.96
N ASP A 450 16.64 3.58 33.64
CA ASP A 450 15.42 3.18 32.95
C ASP A 450 15.73 2.51 31.59
N LEU A 451 16.50 3.18 30.74
CA LEU A 451 16.88 2.65 29.42
C LEU A 451 17.69 1.36 29.53
N ASN A 452 18.58 1.26 30.52
CA ASN A 452 19.35 0.04 30.77
C ASN A 452 18.45 -1.13 31.24
N MET A 453 17.48 -0.87 32.11
CA MET A 453 16.52 -1.89 32.56
C MET A 453 15.66 -2.41 31.40
N ARG A 454 15.20 -1.52 30.51
CA ARG A 454 14.48 -1.91 29.29
C ARG A 454 15.32 -2.80 28.39
N ALA A 455 16.54 -2.39 28.07
CA ALA A 455 17.46 -3.14 27.22
C ALA A 455 17.85 -4.51 27.81
N ALA A 456 17.87 -4.63 29.14
CA ALA A 456 18.23 -5.84 29.87
C ALA A 456 17.06 -6.81 30.11
N MET A 457 15.83 -6.48 29.68
CA MET A 457 14.64 -7.30 29.94
C MET A 457 14.67 -8.66 29.23
N GLY A 458 15.56 -8.84 28.24
CA GLY A 458 15.79 -10.12 27.57
C GLY A 458 16.27 -11.21 28.52
N THR A 459 15.52 -12.31 28.60
CA THR A 459 15.88 -13.51 29.39
C THR A 459 16.21 -14.69 28.48
N PRO A 460 16.88 -15.76 28.96
CA PRO A 460 17.05 -16.98 28.18
C PRO A 460 15.70 -17.46 27.64
N GLY A 461 15.63 -17.70 26.33
CA GLY A 461 14.39 -18.08 25.65
C GLY A 461 13.57 -16.91 25.10
N THR A 462 13.95 -15.64 25.31
CA THR A 462 13.35 -14.49 24.60
C THR A 462 13.90 -14.38 23.17
N GLN A 463 13.02 -14.23 22.18
CA GLN A 463 13.36 -14.26 20.76
C GLN A 463 13.83 -12.92 20.22
N MET A 464 13.22 -11.81 20.66
CA MET A 464 13.54 -10.47 20.16
C MET A 464 12.99 -9.38 21.07
N TYR A 465 13.50 -8.17 20.85
CA TYR A 465 13.14 -6.93 21.51
C TYR A 465 12.73 -5.89 20.46
N VAL A 466 11.54 -5.30 20.60
CA VAL A 466 11.02 -4.26 19.70
C VAL A 466 10.59 -3.05 20.51
N SER A 467 11.28 -1.94 20.33
CA SER A 467 10.95 -0.65 20.95
C SER A 467 10.17 0.24 19.98
N ILE A 468 9.13 0.91 20.46
CA ILE A 468 8.20 1.72 19.66
C ILE A 468 8.30 3.18 20.12
N HIS A 469 8.61 4.07 19.18
CA HIS A 469 8.88 5.49 19.40
C HIS A 469 8.21 6.37 18.34
N VAL A 470 8.14 7.67 18.62
CA VAL A 470 7.69 8.69 17.68
C VAL A 470 8.74 9.79 17.59
N ASN A 471 9.21 10.04 16.38
CA ASN A 471 10.30 10.98 16.16
C ASN A 471 9.81 12.43 16.15
N ALA A 472 10.74 13.37 16.24
CA ALA A 472 10.50 14.79 16.06
C ALA A 472 11.73 15.46 15.45
N MET A 473 11.49 16.50 14.65
CA MET A 473 12.54 17.34 14.08
C MET A 473 12.43 18.77 14.63
N PRO A 474 13.56 19.49 14.78
CA PRO A 474 13.53 20.92 15.10
C PRO A 474 12.75 21.72 14.06
N ALA A 475 12.17 22.86 14.47
CA ALA A 475 11.31 23.69 13.61
C ALA A 475 11.93 24.02 12.23
N ALA A 476 13.23 24.28 12.17
CA ALA A 476 13.94 24.60 10.92
C ALA A 476 13.95 23.45 9.88
N SER A 477 13.75 22.21 10.32
CA SER A 477 13.80 21.00 9.49
C SER A 477 12.51 20.17 9.58
N VAL A 478 11.43 20.75 10.12
CA VAL A 478 10.20 20.02 10.46
C VAL A 478 9.57 19.31 9.25
N LEU A 479 9.62 19.93 8.07
CA LEU A 479 9.07 19.35 6.82
C LEU A 479 9.92 18.22 6.22
N ARG A 480 11.09 17.92 6.80
CA ARG A 480 11.94 16.81 6.37
C ARG A 480 11.68 15.52 7.16
N GLY A 481 11.08 15.62 8.35
CA GLY A 481 10.76 14.47 9.18
C GLY A 481 9.35 13.99 8.87
N TYR A 482 9.21 12.89 8.16
CA TYR A 482 7.92 12.22 7.95
C TYR A 482 8.13 10.74 7.64
N GLY A 483 7.12 9.92 7.91
CA GLY A 483 7.13 8.49 7.61
C GLY A 483 7.86 7.67 8.68
N VAL A 484 8.10 6.40 8.36
CA VAL A 484 8.59 5.41 9.31
C VAL A 484 10.06 5.11 9.06
N GLU A 485 10.87 5.10 10.12
CA GLU A 485 12.24 4.57 10.12
C GLU A 485 12.45 3.54 11.22
N THR A 486 13.34 2.58 10.98
CA THR A 486 13.67 1.54 11.96
C THR A 486 15.16 1.55 12.26
N TRP A 487 15.49 1.74 13.53
CA TRP A 487 16.84 1.76 14.07
C TRP A 487 17.24 0.38 14.59
N TRP A 488 18.52 0.04 14.42
CA TRP A 488 19.11 -1.15 14.99
C TRP A 488 20.52 -0.89 15.51
N ASN A 489 20.98 -1.81 16.36
CA ASN A 489 22.34 -1.80 16.89
C ASN A 489 23.08 -3.07 16.42
N PRO A 490 24.36 -2.98 16.01
CA PRO A 490 25.16 -4.12 15.56
C PRO A 490 25.68 -5.01 16.71
N ASN A 491 25.11 -4.91 17.91
CA ASN A 491 25.41 -5.77 19.06
C ASN A 491 24.89 -7.20 18.91
N HIS A 492 23.95 -7.45 17.99
CA HIS A 492 23.47 -8.78 17.65
C HIS A 492 23.36 -8.94 16.12
N PRO A 493 23.86 -10.05 15.52
CA PRO A 493 23.94 -10.21 14.06
C PRO A 493 22.57 -10.17 13.35
N LEU A 494 21.49 -10.57 14.04
CA LEU A 494 20.14 -10.59 13.50
C LEU A 494 19.35 -9.28 13.67
N SER A 495 19.88 -8.27 14.38
CA SER A 495 19.17 -7.00 14.61
C SER A 495 18.88 -6.23 13.31
N ALA A 496 19.81 -6.25 12.35
CA ALA A 496 19.60 -5.63 11.04
C ALA A 496 18.48 -6.30 10.25
N ALA A 497 18.44 -7.64 10.26
CA ALA A 497 17.39 -8.41 9.59
C ALA A 497 16.01 -8.21 10.26
N LEU A 498 15.97 -8.12 11.59
CA LEU A 498 14.74 -7.80 12.34
C LEU A 498 14.23 -6.41 11.95
N ALA A 499 15.10 -5.40 11.99
CA ALA A 499 14.74 -4.04 11.62
C ALA A 499 14.26 -3.95 10.17
N GLN A 500 14.92 -4.65 9.24
CA GLN A 500 14.50 -4.72 7.84
C GLN A 500 13.09 -5.32 7.68
N THR A 501 12.81 -6.40 8.42
CA THR A 501 11.51 -7.10 8.38
C THR A 501 10.40 -6.20 8.93
N LEU A 502 10.63 -5.58 10.10
CA LEU A 502 9.68 -4.63 10.69
C LEU A 502 9.40 -3.45 9.76
N GLN A 503 10.45 -2.84 9.20
CA GLN A 503 10.32 -1.73 8.25
C GLN A 503 9.47 -2.12 7.04
N GLN A 504 9.69 -3.30 6.46
CA GLN A 504 8.94 -3.74 5.27
C GLN A 504 7.45 -3.92 5.57
N GLU A 505 7.13 -4.64 6.64
CA GLU A 505 5.74 -4.96 6.97
C GLU A 505 4.96 -3.73 7.44
N VAL A 506 5.58 -2.83 8.21
CA VAL A 506 4.93 -1.57 8.61
C VAL A 506 4.65 -0.67 7.42
N ILE A 507 5.59 -0.57 6.47
CA ILE A 507 5.37 0.21 5.24
C ILE A 507 4.30 -0.43 4.36
N ALA A 508 4.24 -1.77 4.29
CA ALA A 508 3.22 -2.48 3.53
C ALA A 508 1.80 -2.23 4.08
N GLU A 509 1.64 -2.23 5.40
CA GLU A 509 0.33 -2.06 6.06
C GLU A 509 -0.15 -0.61 6.12
N THR A 510 0.77 0.35 6.27
CA THR A 510 0.45 1.76 6.47
C THR A 510 0.53 2.59 5.18
N GLY A 511 1.29 2.13 4.19
CA GLY A 511 1.65 2.94 3.02
C GLY A 511 2.44 4.21 3.36
N ALA A 512 2.90 4.38 4.61
CA ALA A 512 3.67 5.53 5.05
C ALA A 512 4.98 5.64 4.25
N PHE A 513 5.58 6.83 4.24
CA PHE A 513 6.87 7.01 3.57
C PHE A 513 7.95 6.17 4.24
N ASN A 514 8.73 5.45 3.43
CA ASN A 514 9.81 4.59 3.90
C ASN A 514 11.11 5.40 4.05
N GLN A 515 11.42 5.83 5.28
CA GLN A 515 12.70 6.47 5.60
C GLN A 515 13.87 5.47 5.67
N GLY A 516 13.56 4.18 5.73
CA GLY A 516 14.51 3.09 5.69
C GLY A 516 15.14 2.79 7.05
N LEU A 517 16.26 2.07 7.01
CA LEU A 517 16.97 1.65 8.21
C LEU A 517 17.99 2.70 8.65
N ARG A 518 18.24 2.72 9.95
CA ARG A 518 19.30 3.50 10.58
C ARG A 518 20.11 2.59 11.50
N ASN A 519 21.42 2.75 11.49
CA ASN A 519 22.30 2.06 12.42
C ASN A 519 22.83 3.08 13.42
N ASN A 520 22.63 2.83 14.72
CA ASN A 520 23.21 3.66 15.75
C ASN A 520 23.70 2.82 16.93
N ARG A 521 25.01 2.89 17.18
CA ARG A 521 25.65 2.23 18.31
C ARG A 521 25.29 2.85 19.67
N SER A 522 24.77 4.06 19.68
CA SER A 522 24.57 4.89 20.87
C SER A 522 23.15 4.85 21.46
N LEU A 523 22.18 4.24 20.78
CA LEU A 523 20.82 4.11 21.31
C LEU A 523 20.83 3.17 22.53
N ALA A 524 20.75 3.74 23.73
CA ALA A 524 20.92 3.01 24.99
C ALA A 524 19.94 1.84 25.15
N VAL A 525 18.71 2.04 24.69
CA VAL A 525 17.63 1.04 24.71
C VAL A 525 17.94 -0.21 23.85
N LEU A 526 18.78 -0.07 22.82
CA LEU A 526 19.18 -1.19 21.96
C LEU A 526 20.55 -1.74 22.35
N ARG A 527 21.49 -0.88 22.75
CA ARG A 527 22.93 -1.17 22.87
C ARG A 527 23.26 -2.33 23.80
N ASN A 528 22.50 -2.49 24.87
CA ASN A 528 22.76 -3.53 25.88
C ASN A 528 21.92 -4.80 25.70
N SER A 529 21.06 -4.85 24.68
CA SER A 529 20.30 -6.06 24.36
C SER A 529 21.25 -7.19 23.94
N ARG A 530 21.04 -8.38 24.51
CA ARG A 530 21.76 -9.61 24.13
C ARG A 530 20.98 -10.47 23.13
N ILE A 531 19.81 -10.01 22.71
CA ILE A 531 18.91 -10.64 21.74
C ILE A 531 18.72 -9.70 20.54
N PRO A 532 18.24 -10.17 19.38
CA PRO A 532 17.90 -9.30 18.25
C PRO A 532 17.00 -8.16 18.71
N ALA A 533 17.40 -6.92 18.41
CA ALA A 533 16.72 -5.73 18.91
C ALA A 533 16.59 -4.65 17.82
N ALA A 534 15.41 -4.04 17.75
CA ALA A 534 15.12 -2.92 16.86
C ALA A 534 14.25 -1.88 17.57
N LEU A 535 14.38 -0.62 17.16
CA LEU A 535 13.51 0.49 17.56
C LEU A 535 12.82 1.02 16.31
N ILE A 536 11.50 1.16 16.33
CA ILE A 536 10.73 1.72 15.22
C ILE A 536 10.21 3.10 15.58
N GLU A 537 10.51 4.08 14.74
CA GLU A 537 9.93 5.42 14.74
C GLU A 537 8.73 5.39 13.80
N ILE A 538 7.51 5.48 14.34
CA ILE A 538 6.27 5.23 13.57
C ILE A 538 5.74 6.47 12.84
N GLY A 539 6.46 7.58 12.91
CA GLY A 539 6.10 8.88 12.33
C GLY A 539 6.79 10.03 13.06
N TYR A 540 6.49 11.26 12.65
CA TYR A 540 7.05 12.48 13.23
C TYR A 540 5.98 13.40 13.83
N THR A 541 5.92 13.50 15.17
CA THR A 541 4.90 14.33 15.87
C THR A 541 5.00 15.82 15.52
N SER A 542 6.20 16.27 15.14
CA SER A 542 6.48 17.65 14.74
C SER A 542 5.92 18.00 13.35
N HIS A 543 5.74 17.02 12.46
CA HIS A 543 5.35 17.29 11.07
C HIS A 543 3.85 17.54 10.95
N PRO A 544 3.40 18.57 10.21
CA PRO A 544 1.98 18.97 10.19
C PRO A 544 1.02 17.92 9.62
N VAL A 545 1.48 17.13 8.65
CA VAL A 545 0.68 16.02 8.08
C VAL A 545 0.86 14.72 8.85
N ASP A 546 2.10 14.28 9.08
CA ASP A 546 2.39 13.02 9.77
C ASP A 546 1.91 13.01 11.23
N GLY A 547 2.01 14.15 11.92
CA GLY A 547 1.46 14.35 13.25
C GLY A 547 -0.06 14.15 13.33
N LEU A 548 -0.80 14.35 12.23
CA LEU A 548 -2.23 14.05 12.16
C LEU A 548 -2.49 12.55 11.99
N ASN A 549 -1.64 11.82 11.24
CA ASN A 549 -1.75 10.36 11.17
C ASN A 549 -1.60 9.75 12.57
N LEU A 550 -0.68 10.27 13.39
CA LEU A 550 -0.44 9.79 14.75
C LEU A 550 -1.59 10.06 15.74
N ARG A 551 -2.60 10.83 15.35
CA ARG A 551 -3.85 11.02 16.09
C ARG A 551 -4.97 10.09 15.63
N ASP A 552 -4.79 9.42 14.49
CA ASP A 552 -5.81 8.64 13.83
C ASP A 552 -5.76 7.17 14.25
N ASN A 553 -6.87 6.65 14.80
CA ASN A 553 -6.93 5.29 15.30
C ASN A 553 -6.77 4.23 14.20
N ASN A 554 -7.22 4.49 12.98
CA ASN A 554 -7.07 3.55 11.87
C ASN A 554 -5.60 3.45 11.45
N TYR A 555 -4.87 4.57 11.46
CA TYR A 555 -3.42 4.57 11.26
C TYR A 555 -2.70 3.77 12.37
N LEU A 556 -3.01 4.03 13.63
CA LEU A 556 -2.38 3.33 14.76
C LEU A 556 -2.68 1.82 14.74
N ASP A 557 -3.89 1.41 14.32
CA ASP A 557 -4.23 0.01 14.08
C ASP A 557 -3.37 -0.62 12.97
N ARG A 558 -3.17 0.09 11.86
CA ARG A 558 -2.31 -0.37 10.75
C ARG A 558 -0.84 -0.48 11.15
N VAL A 559 -0.33 0.50 11.91
CA VAL A 559 1.03 0.45 12.48
C VAL A 559 1.17 -0.79 13.38
N ALA A 560 0.21 -1.01 14.30
CA ALA A 560 0.25 -2.15 15.20
C ALA A 560 0.18 -3.49 14.44
N LEU A 561 -0.66 -3.58 13.41
CA LEU A 561 -0.72 -4.74 12.53
C LEU A 561 0.61 -4.98 11.81
N GLY A 562 1.22 -3.94 11.24
CA GLY A 562 2.50 -4.03 10.56
C GLY A 562 3.63 -4.50 11.48
N ILE A 563 3.71 -3.98 12.71
CA ILE A 563 4.70 -4.41 13.71
C ILE A 563 4.47 -5.88 14.09
N ALA A 564 3.22 -6.27 14.38
CA ALA A 564 2.88 -7.64 14.74
C ALA A 564 3.19 -8.63 13.60
N THR A 565 2.86 -8.26 12.35
CA THR A 565 3.21 -9.04 11.16
C THR A 565 4.72 -9.14 10.98
N GLY A 566 5.48 -8.06 11.17
CA GLY A 566 6.95 -8.07 11.13
C GLY A 566 7.58 -9.00 12.16
N ILE A 567 7.09 -8.97 13.39
CA ILE A 567 7.52 -9.91 14.45
C ILE A 567 7.21 -11.36 14.05
N ARG A 568 6.00 -11.60 13.54
CA ARG A 568 5.58 -12.93 13.08
C ARG A 568 6.45 -13.45 11.94
N THR A 569 6.68 -12.63 10.92
CA THR A 569 7.55 -12.96 9.78
C THR A 569 8.97 -13.26 10.26
N ALA A 570 9.52 -12.45 11.19
CA ALA A 570 10.84 -12.68 11.77
C ALA A 570 10.92 -14.04 12.50
N LEU A 571 9.91 -14.39 13.29
CA LEU A 571 9.81 -15.69 13.98
C LEU A 571 9.72 -16.87 12.98
N MET A 572 8.97 -16.72 11.88
CA MET A 572 8.81 -17.76 10.86
C MET A 572 10.03 -17.92 9.93
N THR A 573 10.87 -16.90 9.81
CA THR A 573 12.05 -16.91 8.93
C THR A 573 13.35 -17.15 9.68
N GLY A 574 13.31 -17.35 11.00
CA GLY A 574 14.48 -17.60 11.83
C GLY A 574 15.26 -16.34 12.21
N VAL A 575 14.71 -15.14 11.95
CA VAL A 575 15.24 -13.85 12.41
C VAL A 575 14.87 -13.67 13.89
N SER A 576 15.43 -14.52 14.74
CA SER A 576 15.19 -14.52 16.18
C SER A 576 16.43 -15.03 16.93
N ALA A 577 16.50 -14.82 18.25
CA ALA A 577 17.64 -15.22 19.06
C ALA A 577 18.00 -16.72 18.95
N SER A 578 17.02 -17.59 18.62
CA SER A 578 17.28 -19.02 18.39
C SER A 578 17.91 -19.31 17.03
N GLY A 579 17.79 -18.41 16.05
CA GLY A 579 18.19 -18.64 14.66
C GLY A 579 17.35 -19.69 13.92
N VAL A 580 16.30 -20.24 14.56
CA VAL A 580 15.50 -21.35 14.04
C VAL A 580 14.06 -20.90 13.75
N PRO A 581 13.54 -21.13 12.52
CA PRO A 581 12.14 -20.88 12.16
C PRO A 581 11.12 -21.61 13.04
N LEU A 582 10.01 -20.94 13.39
CA LEU A 582 8.85 -21.63 13.96
C LEU A 582 8.24 -22.62 12.94
N GLY A 583 8.23 -23.90 13.29
CA GLY A 583 7.68 -24.98 12.46
C GLY A 583 8.70 -25.71 11.57
N GLY A 584 9.98 -25.34 11.61
CA GLY A 584 11.05 -26.18 11.07
C GLY A 584 11.23 -27.40 11.97
N GLY A 585 10.62 -28.52 11.60
CA GLY A 585 10.77 -29.78 12.34
C GLY A 585 12.24 -30.14 12.51
N VAL A 586 12.63 -30.50 13.73
CA VAL A 586 13.90 -31.17 14.01
C VAL A 586 13.84 -32.54 13.34
N GLY A 587 14.19 -32.60 12.06
CA GLY A 587 14.55 -33.84 11.40
C GLY A 587 15.87 -34.31 12.01
N GLY A 588 15.80 -35.42 12.74
CA GLY A 588 16.94 -35.96 13.45
C GLY A 588 18.16 -36.19 12.55
N ALA A 589 19.33 -35.89 13.09
CA ALA A 589 20.55 -36.59 12.72
C ALA A 589 21.19 -37.05 14.04
N GLY A 590 20.98 -38.31 14.36
CA GLY A 590 21.88 -39.02 15.27
C GLY A 590 23.20 -39.29 14.55
N LYS A 591 24.31 -38.98 15.20
CA LYS A 591 25.27 -39.97 15.71
C LYS A 591 26.07 -39.35 16.83
#